data_AF-A0A1I7WT67-F1
#
_entry.id   AF-A0A1I7WT67-F1
#
_cell.length_a   1.000
_cell.length_b   1.000
_cell.length_c   1.000
_cell.angle_alpha   90.00
_cell.angle_beta   90.00
_cell.angle_gamma   90.00
#
_symmetry.space_group_name_H-M   'P 1'
#
loop_
_entity.id
_entity.type
_entity.pdbx_description
1 polymer ?
#
loop_
_entity_poly.entity_id
_entity_poly.type
_entity_poly.pdbx_seq_one_letter_code
_entity_poly.pdbx_strand_id
1 'polypeptide(L)' 'MAAISNFPVQIIDIQSTGQRIVVADSQESIHFVRYRKAENQLVIFCDDTTPRYMTTMCVLDYNTVAVGDKFGSIAIVST' A
#
# COMPACT_ATOMS: atom_id res chain seq x y z
N MET A 1 -3.98 20.04 -12.76
CA MET A 1 -3.90 19.61 -11.34
C MET A 1 -3.78 18.11 -11.36
N ALA A 2 -2.56 17.60 -11.18
CA ALA A 2 -2.25 16.18 -11.28
C ALA A 2 -3.02 15.42 -10.19
N ALA A 3 -3.63 14.29 -10.55
CA ALA A 3 -4.42 13.47 -9.64
C ALA A 3 -3.59 13.15 -8.39
N ILE A 4 -3.95 13.78 -7.28
CA ILE A 4 -3.57 13.33 -5.95
C ILE A 4 -4.24 11.98 -5.82
N SER A 5 -3.45 10.91 -5.91
CA SER A 5 -3.92 9.57 -5.61
C SER A 5 -4.24 9.55 -4.12
N ASN A 6 -5.53 9.78 -3.80
CA ASN A 6 -5.99 10.06 -2.46
C ASN A 6 -5.96 8.76 -1.64
N PHE A 7 -5.19 8.73 -0.57
CA PHE A 7 -5.31 7.65 0.42
C PHE A 7 -6.58 7.89 1.23
N PRO A 8 -7.45 6.90 1.43
CA PRO A 8 -8.81 7.17 1.88
C PRO A 8 -8.92 7.64 3.33
N VAL A 9 -8.10 7.11 4.24
CA VAL A 9 -8.27 7.37 5.68
C VAL A 9 -7.00 7.90 6.33
N GLN A 10 -6.03 7.02 6.55
CA GLN A 10 -4.82 7.35 7.31
C GLN A 10 -3.73 6.35 6.96
N ILE A 11 -2.60 6.88 6.51
CA ILE A 11 -1.39 6.09 6.29
C ILE A 11 -0.79 5.70 7.63
N ILE A 12 -0.54 4.41 7.82
CA ILE A 12 0.07 3.87 9.05
C ILE A 12 1.51 3.38 8.85
N ASP A 13 1.86 2.94 7.64
CA ASP A 13 3.19 2.44 7.30
C ASP A 13 3.47 2.63 5.80
N ILE A 14 4.74 2.81 5.46
CA ILE A 14 5.22 2.97 4.08
C ILE A 14 6.51 2.18 3.93
N GLN A 15 6.53 1.23 2.98
CA GLN A 15 7.72 0.47 2.63
C GLN A 15 8.01 0.63 1.15
N SER A 16 9.29 0.61 0.77
CA SER A 16 9.70 0.75 -0.63
C SER A 16 10.56 -0.43 -1.05
N THR A 17 10.31 -0.91 -2.27
CA THR A 17 11.08 -1.98 -2.91
C THR A 17 11.27 -1.63 -4.38
N GLY A 18 12.52 -1.34 -4.76
CA GLY A 18 12.88 -0.95 -6.12
C GLY A 18 12.09 0.27 -6.63
N GLN A 19 11.22 0.06 -7.61
CA GLN A 19 10.37 1.11 -8.20
C GLN A 19 8.96 1.18 -7.63
N ARG A 20 8.66 0.38 -6.60
CA ARG A 20 7.34 0.30 -5.96
C ARG A 20 7.42 0.83 -4.54
N ILE A 21 6.37 1.53 -4.15
CA ILE A 21 6.12 1.98 -2.79
C ILE A 21 4.82 1.31 -2.37
N VAL A 22 4.85 0.57 -1.27
CA VAL A 22 3.67 -0.02 -0.65
C VAL A 22 3.26 0.89 0.48
N VAL A 23 1.99 1.27 0.50
CA VAL A 23 1.41 2.16 1.51
C VAL A 23 0.31 1.40 2.21
N ALA A 24 0.39 1.27 3.53
CA ALA A 24 -0.68 0.70 4.34
C ALA A 24 -1.62 1.80 4.83
N ASP A 25 -2.91 1.64 4.56
CA ASP A 25 -3.98 2.45 5.12
C ASP A 25 -4.58 1.74 6.35
N SER A 26 -4.97 2.53 7.35
CA SER A 26 -5.57 2.04 8.60
C SER A 26 -6.88 1.27 8.46
N GLN A 27 -7.62 1.41 7.35
CA GLN A 27 -8.91 0.75 7.10
C GLN A 27 -9.01 0.14 5.70
N GLU A 28 -8.32 0.71 4.70
CA GLU A 28 -8.44 0.33 3.29
C GLU A 28 -7.28 -0.55 2.80
N SER A 29 -6.72 -1.38 3.68
CA SER A 29 -5.68 -2.36 3.34
C SER A 29 -4.40 -1.71 2.76
N ILE A 30 -3.76 -2.32 1.76
CA ILE A 30 -2.55 -1.81 1.12
C ILE A 30 -2.82 -1.21 -0.26
N HIS A 31 -2.06 -0.18 -0.59
CA HIS A 31 -2.03 0.44 -1.91
C HIS A 31 -0.61 0.38 -2.49
N PHE A 32 -0.52 -0.06 -3.75
CA PHE A 32 0.72 -0.07 -4.50
C PHE A 32 0.86 1.21 -5.32
N VAL A 33 1.96 1.92 -5.05
CA VAL A 33 2.28 3.22 -5.62
C VAL A 33 3.56 3.12 -6.44
N ARG A 34 3.59 3.81 -7.58
CA ARG A 34 4.79 4.00 -8.40
C ARG A 34 5.18 5.47 -8.41
N TYR A 35 6.46 5.74 -8.16
CA TYR A 35 7.02 7.08 -8.31
C TYR A 35 7.54 7.31 -9.74
N ARG A 36 6.93 8.27 -10.45
CA ARG A 36 7.35 8.71 -11.78
C ARG A 36 8.29 9.91 -11.66
N LYS A 37 9.60 9.64 -11.77
CA LYS A 37 10.66 10.64 -11.59
C LYS A 37 10.56 11.85 -12.54
N ALA A 38 10.14 11.63 -13.79
CA ALA A 38 10.04 12.71 -14.79
C ALA A 38 8.96 13.74 -14.44
N GLU A 39 7.85 13.28 -13.86
CA GLU A 39 6.69 14.11 -13.50
C GLU A 39 6.71 14.50 -12.01
N ASN A 40 7.66 13.96 -11.23
CA ASN A 40 7.71 14.04 -9.77
C ASN A 40 6.34 13.67 -9.13
N GLN A 41 5.71 12.62 -9.65
CA GLN A 41 4.34 12.23 -9.28
C GLN A 41 4.31 10.82 -8.71
N LEU A 42 3.52 10.63 -7.65
CA LEU A 42 3.12 9.33 -7.13
C LEU A 42 1.81 8.90 -7.79
N VAL A 43 1.78 7.67 -8.29
CA VAL A 43 0.61 7.10 -8.96
C VAL A 43 0.27 5.76 -8.29
N ILE A 44 -0.90 5.69 -7.65
CA ILE A 44 -1.48 4.40 -7.24
C ILE A 44 -1.84 3.62 -8.51
N PHE A 45 -1.36 2.39 -8.61
CA PHE A 45 -1.64 1.53 -9.77
C PHE A 45 -2.39 0.25 -9.41
N CYS A 46 -2.44 -0.12 -8.13
CA CYS A 46 -3.16 -1.29 -7.63
C CYS A 46 -3.52 -1.08 -6.16
N ASP A 47 -4.69 -1.55 -5.76
CA ASP A 47 -5.25 -1.56 -4.41
C ASP A 47 -5.85 -2.94 -4.09
N ASP A 48 -5.90 -3.28 -2.80
CA ASP A 48 -6.61 -4.48 -2.34
C ASP A 48 -8.13 -4.21 -2.33
N THR A 49 -8.90 -5.20 -2.75
CA THR A 49 -10.37 -5.11 -2.84
C THR A 49 -11.07 -5.34 -1.50
N THR A 50 -10.34 -5.89 -0.52
CA THR A 50 -10.88 -6.18 0.81
C THR A 50 -10.42 -5.12 1.81
N PRO A 51 -11.34 -4.40 2.49
CA PRO A 51 -10.95 -3.48 3.55
C PRO A 51 -10.36 -4.28 4.72
N ARG A 52 -9.20 -3.85 5.19
CA ARG A 52 -8.46 -4.48 6.29
C ARG A 52 -7.98 -3.39 7.24
N TYR A 53 -8.28 -3.57 8.52
CA TYR A 53 -7.89 -2.64 9.57
C TYR A 53 -6.42 -2.85 9.95
N MET A 54 -5.51 -2.38 9.11
CA MET A 54 -4.10 -2.69 9.20
C MET A 54 -3.47 -2.17 10.51
N THR A 55 -2.45 -2.89 10.97
CA THR A 55 -1.53 -2.46 12.03
C THR A 55 -0.09 -2.43 11.55
N THR A 56 0.30 -3.40 10.73
CA THR A 56 1.67 -3.55 10.23
C THR A 56 1.67 -4.29 8.90
N MET A 57 2.71 -4.07 8.10
CA MET A 57 2.98 -4.83 6.87
C MET A 57 4.46 -5.20 6.78
N CYS A 58 4.77 -6.20 5.95
CA CYS A 58 6.12 -6.60 5.61
C CYS A 58 6.19 -7.00 4.14
N VAL A 59 6.99 -6.27 3.35
CA VAL A 59 7.27 -6.64 1.96
C VAL A 59 8.10 -7.94 1.94
N LEU A 60 7.54 -9.00 1.37
CA LEU A 60 8.20 -10.32 1.29
C LEU A 60 9.03 -10.44 0.01
N ASP A 61 8.46 -10.02 -1.11
CA ASP A 61 9.12 -9.96 -2.41
C ASP A 61 8.60 -8.78 -3.25
N TYR A 62 8.93 -8.76 -4.54
CA TYR A 62 8.56 -7.65 -5.43
C TYR A 62 7.04 -7.49 -5.65
N ASN A 63 6.28 -8.59 -5.54
CA ASN A 63 4.84 -8.65 -5.78
C ASN A 63 4.04 -9.00 -4.52
N THR A 64 4.65 -9.57 -3.49
CA THR A 64 3.94 -10.07 -2.30
C THR A 64 4.28 -9.31 -1.03
N VAL A 65 3.24 -9.08 -0.22
CA VAL A 65 3.31 -8.35 1.05
C VAL A 65 2.51 -9.13 2.09
N ALA A 66 3.13 -9.41 3.23
CA ALA A 66 2.44 -9.91 4.41
C ALA A 66 1.83 -8.74 5.18
N VAL A 67 0.59 -8.90 5.63
CA VAL A 67 -0.16 -7.85 6.31
C VAL A 67 -0.78 -8.38 7.60
N GLY A 68 -0.77 -7.56 8.65
CA GLY A 68 -1.41 -7.85 9.93
C GLY A 68 -2.47 -6.80 10.27
N ASP A 69 -3.63 -7.25 10.77
CA ASP A 69 -4.74 -6.38 11.14
C ASP A 69 -4.94 -6.26 12.67
N LYS A 70 -5.82 -5.34 13.09
CA LYS A 70 -6.16 -5.09 14.51
C LYS A 70 -6.92 -6.23 15.18
N PHE A 71 -7.48 -7.15 14.40
CA PHE A 71 -8.31 -8.25 14.88
C PHE A 71 -7.53 -9.57 14.98
N GLY A 72 -6.23 -9.54 14.72
CA GLY A 72 -5.34 -10.69 14.82
C GLY A 72 -5.30 -11.56 13.55
N SER A 73 -5.86 -11.09 12.44
CA SER A 73 -5.74 -11.76 11.14
C SER A 73 -4.41 -11.41 10.48
N ILE A 74 -3.86 -12.40 9.78
CA ILE A 74 -2.70 -12.24 8.91
C ILE A 74 -3.11 -12.66 7.50
N ALA A 75 -2.73 -11.87 6.51
CA ALA A 75 -2.94 -12.20 5.10
C ALA A 75 -1.67 -11.97 4.29
N ILE A 76 -1.61 -12.61 3.13
CA ILE A 76 -0.59 -12.34 2.10
C ILE A 76 -1.34 -11.74 0.92
N VAL A 77 -0.92 -10.56 0.51
CA VAL A 77 -1.52 -9.82 -0.61
C VAL A 77 -0.49 -9.77 -1.73
N SER A 78 -0.94 -10.05 -2.96
CA SER A 78 -0.11 -9.97 -4.16
C SER A 78 -0.64 -8.90 -5.13
N THR A 79 0.28 -8.13 -5.72
CA THR A 79 -0.03 -7.15 -6.78
C THR A 79 -0.50 -7.81 -8.07
#